data_AF-A0A1I3E5L7-F1
#
_entry.id   AF-A0A1I3E5L7-F1
#
_cell.length_a   1.000
_cell.length_b   1.000
_cell.length_c   1.000
_cell.angle_alpha   90.00
_cell.angle_beta   90.00
_cell.angle_gamma   90.00
#
_symmetry.space_group_name_H-M   'P 1'
#
loop_
_entity.id
_entity.type
_entity.pdbx_description
1 polymer ?
#
loop_
_entity_poly.entity_id
_entity_poly.type
_entity_poly.pdbx_seq_one_letter_code
_entity_poly.pdbx_strand_id
1 'polypeptide(L)'
;MFRAAFLTVGLYLVLCGAGLLFVDDLQLSQRVSGAENVVLQAVTQADQAGRRHLRPPEWLPFTFMGVGGVTMMYAVALPRG
;
A
#
# COMPACT_ATOMS: atom_id res chain seq x y z
N MET A 1 -23.91 -2.84 10.64
CA MET A 1 -22.50 -3.30 10.88
C MET A 1 -21.62 -3.14 9.65
N PHE A 2 -22.06 -3.55 8.46
CA PHE A 2 -21.28 -3.41 7.21
C PHE A 2 -20.79 -1.99 6.89
N ARG A 3 -21.58 -0.95 7.15
CA ARG A 3 -21.15 0.45 6.95
C ARG A 3 -19.89 0.80 7.76
N ALA A 4 -19.83 0.38 9.02
CA ALA A 4 -18.66 0.61 9.86
C ALA A 4 -17.44 -0.15 9.34
N ALA A 5 -17.62 -1.38 8.83
CA ALA A 5 -16.53 -2.16 8.24
C ALA A 5 -15.94 -1.51 6.98
N PHE A 6 -16.77 -1.02 6.06
CA PHE A 6 -16.27 -0.30 4.88
C PHE A 6 -15.56 1.00 5.26
N LEU A 7 -16.04 1.70 6.28
CA LEU A 7 -15.42 2.93 6.76
C LEU A 7 -14.08 2.68 7.44
N THR A 8 -13.94 1.64 8.25
CA THR A 8 -12.66 1.29 8.89
C THR A 8 -11.65 0.78 7.89
N VAL A 9 -12.05 -0.05 6.92
CA VAL A 9 -11.18 -0.53 5.85
C VAL A 9 -10.69 0.62 4.97
N GLY A 10 -11.60 1.52 4.56
CA GLY A 10 -11.22 2.68 3.77
C GLY A 10 -10.30 3.63 4.54
N LEU A 11 -10.58 3.89 5.82
CA LEU A 11 -9.69 4.69 6.69
C LEU A 11 -8.30 4.06 6.80
N TYR A 12 -8.23 2.75 7.01
CA TYR A 12 -6.98 2.01 7.12
C TYR A 12 -6.13 2.16 5.84
N LEU A 13 -6.74 1.99 4.67
CA LEU A 13 -6.06 2.15 3.38
C LEU A 13 -5.53 3.57 3.17
N VAL A 14 -6.31 4.59 3.54
CA VAL A 14 -5.89 5.99 3.47
C VAL A 14 -4.72 6.26 4.40
N LEU A 15 -4.76 5.75 5.64
CA LEU A 15 -3.66 5.90 6.60
C LEU A 15 -2.38 5.18 6.14
N CYS A 16 -2.50 3.98 5.54
CA CYS A 16 -1.38 3.28 4.93
C CYS A 16 -0.80 4.10 3.76
N GLY A 17 -1.63 4.61 2.85
CA GLY A 17 -1.20 5.48 1.76
C GLY A 17 -0.51 6.75 2.26
N ALA A 18 -1.04 7.37 3.32
CA ALA A 18 -0.41 8.52 3.97
C ALA A 18 0.95 8.19 4.57
N GLY A 19 1.08 7.03 5.25
CA GLY A 19 2.37 6.58 5.77
C GLY A 19 3.39 6.33 4.64
N LEU A 20 2.94 5.77 3.52
CA LEU A 20 3.79 5.50 2.35
C LEU A 20 4.31 6.78 1.68
N LEU A 21 3.62 7.92 1.79
CA LEU A 21 4.15 9.21 1.30
C LEU A 21 5.39 9.69 2.06
N PHE A 22 5.60 9.22 3.29
CA PHE A 22 6.75 9.60 4.12
C PHE A 22 7.87 8.56 4.11
N VAL A 23 7.66 7.40 3.48
CA VAL A 23 8.65 6.32 3.43
C VAL A 23 9.33 6.35 2.06
N ASP A 24 10.47 7.04 1.99
CA ASP A 24 11.23 7.18 0.75
C ASP A 24 12.12 5.96 0.44
N ASP A 25 12.75 5.36 1.45
CA ASP A 25 13.69 4.25 1.24
C ASP A 25 13.72 3.31 2.46
N LEU A 26 13.33 2.06 2.25
CA LEU A 26 13.50 0.99 3.23
C LEU A 26 14.69 0.12 2.80
N GLN A 27 15.81 0.25 3.53
CA GLN A 27 16.98 -0.61 3.31
C GLN A 27 16.77 -1.93 4.06
N LEU A 28 16.40 -2.98 3.33
CA LEU A 28 16.36 -4.32 3.91
C LEU A 28 17.79 -4.89 3.95
N SER A 29 18.37 -4.93 5.16
CA SER A 29 19.62 -5.66 5.44
C SER A 29 19.41 -7.19 5.47
N GLN A 30 18.56 -7.74 4.58
CA GLN A 30 18.34 -9.17 4.48
C GLN A 30 18.57 -9.61 3.04
N ARG A 31 19.61 -10.44 2.87
CA ARG A 31 20.02 -11.03 1.60
C ARG A 31 19.06 -12.18 1.26
N VAL A 32 17.87 -11.85 0.73
CA VAL A 32 16.87 -12.87 0.37
C VAL A 32 17.16 -13.38 -1.03
N SER A 33 17.61 -14.63 -1.09
CA SER A 33 17.75 -15.43 -2.31
C SER A 33 16.38 -15.95 -2.74
N GLY A 34 15.97 -15.60 -3.96
CA GLY A 34 15.03 -16.40 -4.76
C GLY A 34 13.60 -16.54 -4.26
N ALA A 35 12.74 -15.58 -4.61
CA ALA A 35 11.33 -15.81 -4.89
C ALA A 35 10.79 -14.61 -5.70
N GLU A 36 10.92 -14.68 -7.03
CA GLU A 36 10.38 -13.69 -7.96
C GLU A 36 8.86 -13.75 -7.98
N ASN A 37 8.22 -12.92 -7.16
CA ASN A 37 6.85 -12.50 -7.41
C ASN A 37 6.89 -11.21 -8.22
N VAL A 38 6.21 -11.16 -9.37
CA VAL A 38 6.13 -9.98 -10.26
C VAL A 38 5.71 -8.73 -9.47
N VAL A 39 4.75 -8.90 -8.55
CA VAL A 39 4.29 -7.82 -7.65
C VAL A 39 5.41 -7.32 -6.76
N LEU A 40 6.27 -8.21 -6.27
CA LEU A 40 7.39 -7.87 -5.40
C LEU A 40 8.54 -7.21 -6.19
N GLN A 41 8.72 -7.56 -7.47
CA GLN A 41 9.68 -6.92 -8.37
C GLN A 41 9.25 -5.48 -8.72
N ALA A 42 7.95 -5.24 -8.90
CA ALA A 42 7.42 -3.90 -9.17
C ALA A 42 7.64 -2.91 -8.00
N VAL A 43 7.80 -3.42 -6.77
CA VAL A 43 7.92 -2.61 -5.54
C VAL A 43 9.37 -2.53 -5.03
N THR A 44 10.32 -3.24 -5.64
CA THR A 44 11.71 -3.26 -5.17
C THR A 44 12.71 -3.16 -6.31
N GLN A 45 13.67 -2.24 -6.19
CA GLN A 45 14.86 -2.26 -7.04
C GLN A 45 15.95 -3.10 -6.36
N ALA A 46 16.44 -4.11 -7.09
CA ALA A 46 17.64 -4.83 -6.69
C ALA A 46 18.85 -3.98 -7.09
N ASP A 47 19.67 -3.59 -6.10
CA ASP A 47 20.96 -2.97 -6.37
C ASP A 47 21.98 -4.05 -6.78
N GLN A 48 22.95 -3.67 -7.62
CA GLN A 48 24.00 -4.53 -8.17
C GLN A 48 24.87 -5.20 -7.07
N ALA A 49 24.83 -4.68 -5.84
CA ALA A 49 25.50 -5.24 -4.67
C ALA A 49 24.70 -6.34 -3.92
N GLY A 50 23.50 -6.72 -4.41
CA GLY A 50 22.65 -7.73 -3.77
C GLY A 50 21.96 -7.23 -2.48
N ARG A 51 21.89 -5.90 -2.30
CA ARG A 51 21.06 -5.26 -1.27
C ARG A 51 19.74 -4.84 -1.92
N ARG A 52 18.62 -5.22 -1.31
CA ARG A 52 17.30 -4.90 -1.84
C ARG A 52 16.85 -3.56 -1.27
N HIS A 53 16.75 -2.56 -2.13
CA HIS A 53 16.15 -1.28 -1.79
C HIS A 53 14.64 -1.40 -2.03
N LEU A 54 13.87 -1.35 -0.94
CA LEU A 54 12.43 -1.20 -1.01
C LEU A 54 12.14 0.29 -1.17
N ARG A 55 12.13 0.72 -2.43
CA ARG A 55 11.68 2.04 -2.82
C ARG A 55 10.24 1.90 -3.29
N PRO A 56 9.23 2.26 -2.47
CA PRO A 56 7.84 2.15 -2.90
C PRO A 56 7.66 3.01 -4.16
N PRO A 57 6.99 2.49 -5.20
CA PRO A 57 6.74 3.24 -6.42
C PRO A 57 5.90 4.48 -6.15
N GLU A 58 6.15 5.57 -6.87
CA GLU A 58 5.48 6.87 -6.67
C GLU A 58 3.95 6.79 -6.79
N TRP A 59 3.41 5.84 -7.56
CA TRP A 59 1.96 5.64 -7.72
C TRP A 59 1.31 4.92 -6.54
N LEU A 60 2.05 4.14 -5.76
CA LEU A 60 1.52 3.25 -4.73
C LEU A 60 0.82 4.00 -3.57
N PRO A 61 1.37 5.09 -3.02
CA PRO A 61 0.67 5.88 -2.01
C PRO A 61 -0.68 6.42 -2.52
N PHE A 62 -0.70 6.92 -3.76
CA PHE A 62 -1.91 7.52 -4.36
C PHE A 62 -2.99 6.48 -4.65
N THR A 63 -2.63 5.26 -5.06
CA THR A 63 -3.62 4.19 -5.27
C THR A 63 -4.24 3.75 -3.96
N PHE A 64 -3.46 3.62 -2.88
CA PHE A 64 -3.98 3.31 -1.54
C PHE A 64 -4.96 4.39 -1.03
N MET A 65 -4.61 5.67 -1.17
CA MET A 65 -5.49 6.77 -0.81
C MET A 65 -6.77 6.80 -1.65
N GLY A 66 -6.65 6.62 -2.98
CA GLY A 66 -7.79 6.62 -3.90
C GLY A 66 -8.76 5.48 -3.62
N VAL A 67 -8.27 4.25 -3.50
CA VAL A 67 -9.10 3.07 -3.21
C VAL A 67 -9.74 3.18 -1.82
N GLY A 68 -8.99 3.63 -0.82
CA GLY A 68 -9.52 3.84 0.53
C GLY A 68 -10.63 4.90 0.57
N GLY A 69 -10.45 6.02 -0.15
CA GLY A 69 -11.45 7.07 -0.28
C GLY A 69 -12.75 6.59 -0.94
N VAL A 70 -12.65 5.86 -2.06
CA VAL A 70 -13.82 5.26 -2.73
C VAL A 70 -14.53 4.26 -1.81
N THR A 71 -13.77 3.45 -1.07
CA THR A 71 -14.32 2.48 -0.11
C THR A 71 -15.10 3.17 1.01
N MET A 72 -14.59 4.30 1.52
CA MET A 72 -15.30 5.14 2.49
C MET A 72 -16.58 5.76 1.90
N MET A 73 -16.54 6.26 0.66
CA MET A 73 -17.75 6.77 0.00
C MET A 73 -18.83 5.69 -0.14
N TYR A 74 -18.41 4.45 -0.43
CA TYR A 74 -19.33 3.31 -0.49
C TYR A 74 -20.02 3.03 0.86
N ALA A 75 -19.31 3.22 1.98
CA ALA A 75 -19.91 3.12 3.32
C ALA A 75 -21.03 4.14 3.55
N VAL A 76 -20.90 5.34 2.97
CA VAL A 76 -21.90 6.40 3.04
C VAL A 76 -23.08 6.09 2.13
N ALA A 77 -22.81 5.61 0.90
CA ALA A 77 -23.82 5.26 -0.10
C ALA A 77 -24.69 4.05 0.28
N LEU A 78 -24.22 3.19 1.19
CA LEU A 78 -25.00 2.03 1.64
C LEU A 78 -26.34 2.44 2.31
N PRO A 79 -27.49 1.94 1.82
CA PRO A 79 -28.79 2.22 2.40
C PRO A 79 -28.88 1.76 3.85
N ARG A 80 -29.65 2.49 4.68
CA ARG A 80 -30.03 2.05 6.03
C ARG A 80 -31.17 1.03 5.91
N GLY A 81 -30.81 -0.19 5.54
CA GLY A 81 -31.67 -1.38 5.66
C GLY A 81 -31.56 -1.98 7.05
#